data_AF-E1VA61-F1
#
_entry.id   AF-E1VA61-F1
#
_cell.length_a   1.000
_cell.length_b   1.000
_cell.length_c   1.000
_cell.angle_alpha   90.00
_cell.angle_beta   90.00
_cell.angle_gamma   90.00
#
_symmetry.space_group_name_H-M   'P 1'
#
loop_
_entity.id
_entity.type
_entity.pdbx_description
1 polymer ?
#
loop_
_entity_poly.entity_id
_entity_poly.type
_entity_poly.pdbx_seq_one_letter_code
_entity_poly.pdbx_strand_id
1 'polypeptide(L)'
;MNTIVMSGETGVGKTRVVEALGVSRRVMLVDPLLQWSVPTAPAETVPGDGHQQWSAPTGPADLVVFDHLSFLPDAEDQVRQATAWCEAHQANLLLVVQFQEDLASLGISIPSDEHATVSLSRSPQAEALRISIRYPGETTDWNATFDTYLHVADSTALTRLLKTTTNRRSRKAS
;
A
#
# COMPACT_ATOMS: atom_id res chain seq x y z
N MET A 1 -5.89 5.20 -10.95
CA MET A 1 -4.84 4.66 -10.07
C MET A 1 -4.66 5.63 -8.90
N ASN A 2 -4.58 5.13 -7.67
CA ASN A 2 -4.06 5.89 -6.54
C ASN A 2 -2.69 5.34 -6.14
N THR A 3 -1.76 6.25 -5.88
CA THR A 3 -0.53 5.93 -5.13
C THR A 3 -0.79 6.23 -3.67
N ILE A 4 -0.49 5.28 -2.80
CA ILE A 4 -0.73 5.34 -1.37
C ILE A 4 0.59 5.10 -0.66
N VAL A 5 0.94 5.96 0.27
CA VAL A 5 2.12 5.77 1.13
C VAL A 5 1.65 5.46 2.54
N MET A 6 1.95 4.26 3.04
CA MET A 6 1.68 3.87 4.41
C MET A 6 2.94 3.96 5.25
N SER A 7 2.89 4.74 6.33
CA SER A 7 4.00 4.93 7.26
C SER A 7 3.62 4.57 8.69
N GLY A 8 4.62 4.24 9.50
CA GLY A 8 4.45 3.94 10.92
C GLY A 8 5.65 3.19 11.48
N GLU A 9 5.82 3.27 12.80
CA GLU A 9 6.95 2.66 13.50
C GLU A 9 7.01 1.13 13.33
N THR A 10 8.18 0.55 13.61
CA THR A 10 8.36 -0.91 13.64
C THR A 10 7.42 -1.54 14.66
N GLY A 11 6.75 -2.63 14.26
CA GLY A 11 5.81 -3.34 15.14
C GLY A 11 4.50 -2.59 15.43
N VAL A 12 4.18 -1.51 14.72
CA VAL A 12 2.89 -0.81 14.86
C VAL A 12 1.72 -1.58 14.24
N GLY A 13 2.00 -2.55 13.36
CA GLY A 13 0.99 -3.38 12.70
C GLY A 13 0.74 -3.08 11.22
N LYS A 14 1.69 -2.45 10.51
CA LYS A 14 1.61 -2.22 9.04
C LYS A 14 1.29 -3.50 8.27
N THR A 15 2.05 -4.57 8.51
CA THR A 15 1.84 -5.90 7.90
C THR A 15 0.43 -6.43 8.14
N ARG A 16 -0.13 -6.29 9.34
CA ARG A 16 -1.51 -6.71 9.64
C ARG A 16 -2.56 -5.92 8.85
N VAL A 17 -2.31 -4.63 8.61
CA VAL A 17 -3.20 -3.82 7.76
C VAL A 17 -3.09 -4.28 6.29
N VAL A 18 -1.88 -4.56 5.81
CA VAL A 18 -1.66 -5.11 4.45
C VAL A 18 -2.36 -6.46 4.28
N GLU A 19 -2.20 -7.37 5.24
CA GLU A 19 -2.89 -8.66 5.27
C GLU A 19 -4.41 -8.48 5.21
N ALA A 20 -4.97 -7.61 6.06
CA ALA A 20 -6.39 -7.31 6.06
C ALA A 20 -6.87 -6.74 4.70
N LEU A 21 -6.08 -5.88 4.06
CA LEU A 21 -6.41 -5.37 2.72
C LEU A 21 -6.47 -6.46 1.66
N GLY A 22 -5.70 -7.54 1.83
CA GLY A 22 -5.70 -8.72 0.96
C GLY A 22 -6.90 -9.65 1.10
N VAL A 23 -7.68 -9.57 2.19
CA VAL A 23 -8.75 -10.54 2.52
C VAL A 23 -9.93 -10.55 1.52
N SER A 24 -10.00 -9.64 0.54
CA SER A 24 -11.05 -9.66 -0.49
C SER A 24 -10.63 -9.01 -1.80
N ARG A 25 -9.33 -8.96 -2.08
CA ARG A 25 -8.75 -8.24 -3.22
C ARG A 25 -7.65 -9.05 -3.85
N ARG A 26 -7.43 -8.86 -5.16
CA ARG A 26 -6.25 -9.42 -5.84
C ARG A 26 -5.07 -8.50 -5.57
N VAL A 27 -4.22 -8.91 -4.63
CA VAL A 27 -3.03 -8.20 -4.18
C VAL A 27 -1.79 -8.86 -4.75
N MET A 28 -0.87 -8.05 -5.27
CA MET A 28 0.52 -8.47 -5.49
C MET A 28 1.38 -7.86 -4.40
N LEU A 29 2.07 -8.70 -3.62
CA LEU A 29 2.98 -8.27 -2.56
C LEU A 29 4.43 -8.41 -3.02
N VAL A 30 5.19 -7.33 -2.92
CA VAL A 30 6.64 -7.31 -3.08
C VAL A 30 7.24 -7.06 -1.69
N ASP A 31 7.94 -8.05 -1.14
CA ASP A 31 8.61 -7.96 0.16
C ASP A 31 9.99 -8.66 0.08
N PRO A 32 11.10 -7.89 0.03
CA PRO A 32 12.46 -8.43 -0.03
C PRO A 32 12.92 -9.15 1.24
N LEU A 33 12.27 -8.93 2.39
CA LEU A 33 12.63 -9.58 3.65
C LEU A 33 11.92 -10.92 3.84
N LEU A 34 10.94 -11.21 3.00
CA LEU A 34 10.16 -12.43 3.08
C LEU A 34 10.97 -13.60 2.49
N GLN A 35 11.39 -14.53 3.35
CA GLN A 35 12.04 -15.77 2.97
C GLN A 35 10.99 -16.88 2.87
N TRP A 36 10.58 -17.26 1.65
CA TRP A 36 9.79 -18.48 1.45
C TRP A 36 10.55 -19.49 0.59
N SER A 37 10.46 -20.76 0.99
CA SER A 37 11.08 -21.92 0.35
C SER A 37 10.01 -22.83 -0.24
N VAL A 38 9.49 -22.53 -1.44
CA VAL A 38 8.84 -23.50 -2.35
C VAL A 38 9.07 -23.05 -3.82
N PRO A 39 9.32 -23.95 -4.78
CA PRO A 39 9.68 -23.59 -6.15
C PRO A 39 8.48 -23.21 -7.04
N THR A 40 8.63 -22.09 -7.74
CA THR A 40 8.10 -21.75 -9.08
C THR A 40 6.67 -22.15 -9.44
N ALA A 41 5.75 -21.19 -9.35
CA ALA A 41 4.62 -21.02 -10.28
C ALA A 41 4.57 -19.55 -10.73
N PRO A 42 4.14 -19.26 -11.98
CA PRO A 42 4.06 -17.89 -12.48
C PRO A 42 2.88 -17.15 -11.82
N ALA A 43 3.07 -15.84 -11.60
CA ALA A 43 2.22 -14.92 -10.87
C ALA A 43 0.70 -15.19 -10.95
N GLU A 44 0.15 -15.77 -9.88
CA GLU A 44 -1.29 -15.81 -9.61
C GLU A 44 -1.60 -15.23 -8.22
N THR A 45 -2.77 -14.62 -8.16
CA THR A 45 -3.20 -13.61 -7.19
C THR A 45 -3.69 -14.21 -5.87
N VAL A 46 -2.91 -14.03 -4.79
CA VAL A 46 -3.23 -14.10 -3.33
C VAL A 46 -3.68 -15.48 -2.80
N PRO A 47 -3.32 -15.98 -1.57
CA PRO A 47 -2.48 -15.45 -0.47
C PRO A 47 -1.25 -16.33 -0.14
N GLY A 48 -0.08 -15.71 0.03
CA GLY A 48 1.14 -16.40 0.51
C GLY A 48 2.38 -16.17 -0.36
N ASP A 49 2.30 -15.45 -1.47
CA ASP A 49 3.44 -15.27 -2.37
C ASP A 49 3.92 -13.82 -2.33
N GLY A 50 4.73 -13.50 -1.32
CA GLY A 50 5.53 -12.27 -1.31
C GLY A 50 6.69 -12.42 -2.30
N HIS A 51 6.80 -11.51 -3.27
CA HIS A 51 7.91 -11.51 -4.22
C HIS A 51 9.08 -10.71 -3.66
N GLN A 52 10.30 -11.24 -3.75
CA GLN A 52 11.49 -10.51 -3.30
C GLN A 52 11.81 -9.28 -4.17
N GLN A 53 11.27 -9.26 -5.40
CA GLN A 53 11.44 -8.18 -6.37
C GLN A 53 10.19 -8.00 -7.22
N TRP A 54 10.03 -6.82 -7.79
CA TRP A 54 8.98 -6.49 -8.74
C TRP A 54 9.10 -7.33 -10.02
N SER A 55 7.96 -7.83 -10.47
CA SER A 55 7.73 -8.30 -11.82
C SER A 55 6.30 -7.97 -12.21
N ALA A 56 6.04 -7.69 -13.48
CA ALA A 56 4.69 -7.40 -13.91
C ALA A 56 3.78 -8.62 -13.67
N PRO A 57 2.62 -8.46 -13.00
CA PRO A 57 1.64 -9.54 -12.88
C PRO A 57 1.23 -10.08 -14.26
N THR A 58 1.18 -11.41 -14.40
CA THR A 58 0.59 -12.05 -15.58
C THR A 58 -0.94 -12.10 -15.51
N GLY A 59 -1.49 -12.01 -14.30
CA GLY A 59 -2.92 -11.95 -14.02
C GLY A 59 -3.38 -10.55 -13.55
N PRO A 60 -4.69 -10.34 -13.45
CA PRO A 60 -5.25 -9.05 -13.01
C PRO A 60 -5.02 -8.80 -11.52
N ALA A 61 -4.52 -7.62 -11.15
CA ALA A 61 -4.34 -7.20 -9.75
C ALA A 61 -5.10 -5.89 -9.46
N ASP A 62 -5.70 -5.80 -8.27
CA ASP A 62 -6.41 -4.61 -7.80
C ASP A 62 -5.50 -3.69 -6.95
N LEU A 63 -4.46 -4.27 -6.35
CA LEU A 63 -3.51 -3.59 -5.48
C LEU A 63 -2.12 -4.20 -5.62
N VAL A 64 -1.12 -3.37 -5.87
CA VAL A 64 0.31 -3.72 -5.76
C VAL A 64 0.84 -3.13 -4.47
N VAL A 65 1.50 -3.93 -3.64
CA VAL A 65 2.06 -3.54 -2.36
C VAL A 65 3.56 -3.75 -2.38
N PHE A 66 4.32 -2.74 -2.02
CA PHE A 66 5.74 -2.88 -1.69
C PHE A 66 5.90 -2.73 -0.18
N ASP A 67 6.30 -3.81 0.49
CA ASP A 67 6.75 -3.78 1.90
C ASP A 67 8.28 -3.79 1.94
N HIS A 68 8.84 -3.23 3.02
CA HIS A 68 10.29 -3.18 3.25
C HIS A 68 11.11 -2.62 2.06
N LEU A 69 10.61 -1.56 1.41
CA LEU A 69 11.24 -0.90 0.25
C LEU A 69 12.74 -0.60 0.41
N SER A 70 13.18 -0.28 1.63
CA SER A 70 14.59 0.00 1.93
C SER A 70 15.54 -1.18 1.71
N PHE A 71 15.02 -2.40 1.61
CA PHE A 71 15.79 -3.62 1.36
C PHE A 71 15.71 -4.09 -0.09
N LEU A 72 14.98 -3.36 -0.94
CA LEU A 72 14.81 -3.70 -2.35
C LEU A 72 15.95 -3.09 -3.18
N PRO A 73 16.73 -3.90 -3.93
CA PRO A 73 17.73 -3.36 -4.85
C PRO A 73 17.03 -2.57 -5.96
N ASP A 74 17.60 -1.43 -6.37
CA ASP A 74 17.05 -0.58 -7.43
C ASP A 74 15.57 -0.20 -7.19
N ALA A 75 15.21 0.07 -5.93
CA ALA A 75 13.83 0.34 -5.50
C ALA A 75 13.14 1.42 -6.35
N GLU A 76 13.86 2.48 -6.73
CA GLU A 76 13.36 3.54 -7.62
C GLU A 76 12.84 2.99 -8.94
N ASP A 77 13.64 2.16 -9.63
CA ASP A 77 13.26 1.64 -10.94
C ASP A 77 12.11 0.65 -10.83
N GLN A 78 12.13 -0.19 -9.80
CA GLN A 78 11.04 -1.15 -9.56
C GLN A 78 9.71 -0.46 -9.26
N VAL A 79 9.71 0.58 -8.41
CA VAL A 79 8.50 1.37 -8.11
C VAL A 79 8.04 2.13 -9.35
N ARG A 80 8.95 2.66 -10.16
CA ARG A 80 8.62 3.33 -11.43
C ARG A 80 7.93 2.38 -12.40
N GLN A 81 8.47 1.17 -12.58
CA GLN A 81 7.86 0.15 -13.43
C GLN A 81 6.49 -0.29 -12.91
N ALA A 82 6.36 -0.50 -11.60
CA ALA A 82 5.10 -0.87 -10.97
C ALA A 82 4.04 0.24 -11.09
N THR A 83 4.44 1.50 -10.97
CA THR A 83 3.57 2.66 -11.16
C THR A 83 3.01 2.66 -12.58
N ALA A 84 3.86 2.53 -13.59
CA ALA A 84 3.42 2.48 -14.99
C ALA A 84 2.45 1.32 -15.25
N TRP A 85 2.71 0.14 -14.67
CA TRP A 85 1.81 -1.00 -14.77
C TRP A 85 0.46 -0.73 -14.08
N CYS A 86 0.46 -0.18 -12.87
CA CYS A 86 -0.75 0.14 -12.13
C CYS A 86 -1.61 1.19 -12.85
N GLU A 87 -1.00 2.17 -13.49
CA GLU A 87 -1.70 3.15 -14.33
C GLU A 87 -2.39 2.51 -15.52
N ALA A 88 -1.67 1.65 -16.26
CA ALA A 88 -2.19 0.96 -17.43
C ALA A 88 -3.36 0.02 -17.09
N HIS A 89 -3.33 -0.61 -15.91
CA HIS A 89 -4.30 -1.62 -15.48
C HIS A 89 -5.35 -1.10 -14.50
N GLN A 90 -5.32 0.20 -14.17
CA GLN A 90 -6.20 0.83 -13.18
C GLN A 90 -6.13 0.17 -11.79
N ALA A 91 -4.99 -0.41 -11.44
CA ALA A 91 -4.73 -0.93 -10.10
C ALA A 91 -4.38 0.21 -9.13
N ASN A 92 -4.28 -0.07 -7.83
CA ASN A 92 -3.70 0.85 -6.85
C ASN A 92 -2.27 0.44 -6.50
N LEU A 93 -1.44 1.40 -6.13
CA LEU A 93 -0.09 1.17 -5.63
C LEU A 93 -0.02 1.58 -4.16
N LEU A 94 0.49 0.69 -3.30
CA LEU A 94 0.73 0.93 -1.89
C LEU A 94 2.22 0.73 -1.58
N LEU A 95 2.85 1.80 -1.11
CA LEU A 95 4.22 1.79 -0.64
C LEU A 95 4.22 1.80 0.88
N VAL A 96 4.79 0.77 1.50
CA VAL A 96 4.87 0.62 2.95
C VAL A 96 6.29 0.96 3.38
N VAL A 97 6.41 2.00 4.20
CA VAL A 97 7.69 2.52 4.70
C VAL A 97 7.61 2.74 6.21
N GLN A 98 8.76 2.93 6.86
CA GLN A 98 8.76 3.31 8.26
C GLN A 98 8.46 4.81 8.38
N PHE A 99 9.19 5.63 7.62
CA PHE A 99 9.02 7.07 7.53
C PHE A 99 8.78 7.48 6.07
N GLN A 100 8.00 8.54 5.84
CA GLN A 100 7.71 8.98 4.46
C GLN A 100 8.96 9.51 3.75
N GLU A 101 9.86 10.09 4.54
CA GLU A 101 11.16 10.63 4.14
C GLU A 101 12.09 9.54 3.60
N ASP A 102 11.86 8.26 3.93
CA ASP A 102 12.63 7.13 3.43
C ASP A 102 12.52 7.02 1.90
N LEU A 103 11.38 7.41 1.31
CA LEU A 103 11.17 7.39 -0.13
C LEU A 103 12.18 8.29 -0.86
N ALA A 104 12.43 9.49 -0.34
CA ALA A 104 13.38 10.42 -0.93
C ALA A 104 14.82 9.86 -0.88
N SER A 105 15.16 9.17 0.20
CA SER A 105 16.47 8.50 0.35
C SER A 105 16.65 7.34 -0.63
N LEU A 106 15.54 6.76 -1.12
CA LEU A 106 15.51 5.70 -2.12
C LEU A 106 15.39 6.23 -3.56
N GLY A 107 15.44 7.55 -3.77
CA GLY A 107 15.24 8.18 -5.09
C GLY A 107 13.78 8.18 -5.57
N ILE A 108 12.83 7.69 -4.76
CA ILE A 108 11.42 7.61 -5.11
C ILE A 108 10.76 8.96 -4.83
N SER A 109 10.44 9.70 -5.88
CA SER A 109 9.70 10.96 -5.80
C SER A 109 8.25 10.76 -6.20
N ILE A 110 7.33 11.09 -5.29
CA ILE A 110 5.88 11.07 -5.54
C ILE A 110 5.33 12.46 -5.21
N PRO A 111 4.71 13.16 -6.18
CA PRO A 111 4.14 14.47 -5.92
C PRO A 111 3.11 14.42 -4.79
N SER A 112 3.19 15.37 -3.86
CA SER A 112 2.35 15.42 -2.65
C SER A 112 0.86 15.64 -2.93
N ASP A 113 0.54 16.16 -4.11
CA ASP A 113 -0.82 16.36 -4.61
C ASP A 113 -1.37 15.14 -5.38
N GLU A 114 -0.55 14.12 -5.61
CA GLU A 114 -0.91 12.93 -6.41
C GLU A 114 -1.04 11.64 -5.60
N HIS A 115 -0.69 11.67 -4.31
CA HIS A 115 -0.80 10.51 -3.44
C HIS A 115 -1.64 10.76 -2.18
N ALA A 116 -2.11 9.66 -1.60
CA ALA A 116 -2.70 9.66 -0.28
C ALA A 116 -1.70 9.06 0.72
N THR A 117 -1.71 9.56 1.96
CA THR A 117 -0.87 9.02 3.02
C THR A 117 -1.70 8.32 4.08
N VAL A 118 -1.27 7.16 4.53
CA VAL A 118 -1.85 6.41 5.65
C VAL A 118 -0.80 6.34 6.76
N SER A 119 -1.02 7.01 7.87
CA SER A 119 -0.12 6.95 9.03
C SER A 119 -0.70 6.09 10.12
N LEU A 120 0.08 5.11 10.57
CA LEU A 120 -0.23 4.22 11.67
C LEU A 120 0.60 4.61 12.90
N SER A 121 -0.07 4.82 14.03
CA SER A 121 0.60 5.07 15.30
C SER A 121 -0.12 4.36 16.44
N ARG A 122 0.58 4.09 17.54
CA ARG A 122 -0.10 3.63 18.76
C ARG A 122 -0.95 4.77 19.32
N SER A 123 -2.18 4.46 19.74
CA SER A 123 -3.00 5.44 20.44
C SER A 123 -2.46 5.64 21.86
N PRO A 124 -2.27 6.89 22.32
CA PRO A 124 -1.84 7.17 23.68
C PRO A 124 -2.93 6.91 24.74
N GLN A 125 -4.19 6.73 24.31
CA GLN A 125 -5.36 6.68 25.20
C GLN A 125 -6.01 5.28 25.30
N ALA A 126 -5.58 4.31 24.49
CA ALA A 126 -6.12 2.95 24.48
C ALA A 126 -5.12 1.95 23.85
N GLU A 127 -5.28 0.65 24.11
CA GLU A 127 -4.67 -0.44 23.32
C GLU A 127 -5.29 -0.49 21.91
N ALA A 128 -5.10 0.58 21.15
CA ALA A 128 -5.70 0.81 19.85
C ALA A 128 -4.65 1.35 18.87
N LEU A 129 -4.82 0.98 17.61
CA LEU A 129 -4.10 1.51 16.47
C LEU A 129 -4.80 2.78 15.99
N ARG A 130 -4.11 3.92 16.05
CA ARG A 130 -4.57 5.15 15.40
C ARG A 130 -4.21 5.07 13.92
N ILE A 131 -5.19 5.35 13.08
CA ILE A 131 -5.05 5.40 11.62
C ILE A 131 -5.43 6.81 11.17
N SER A 132 -4.51 7.47 10.46
CA SER A 132 -4.73 8.78 9.84
C SER A 132 -4.59 8.63 8.33
N ILE A 133 -5.65 8.92 7.58
CA ILE A 133 -5.62 8.98 6.12
C ILE A 133 -5.67 10.45 5.71
N ARG A 134 -4.69 10.88 4.92
CA ARG A 134 -4.68 12.20 4.30
C ARG A 134 -4.74 12.07 2.79
N TYR A 135 -5.62 12.87 2.20
CA TYR A 135 -5.68 13.14 0.78
C TYR A 135 -5.24 14.58 0.53
N PRO A 136 -4.94 14.95 -0.72
CA PRO A 136 -4.85 16.35 -1.12
C PRO A 136 -6.17 17.07 -0.76
N GLY A 137 -6.15 17.88 0.30
CA GLY A 137 -7.28 18.69 0.78
C GLY A 137 -8.25 18.04 1.78
N GLU A 138 -8.06 16.79 2.21
CA GLU A 138 -8.96 16.11 3.16
C GLU A 138 -8.18 15.21 4.13
N THR A 139 -8.55 15.22 5.41
CA THR A 139 -7.96 14.35 6.44
C THR A 139 -9.06 13.58 7.16
N THR A 140 -8.88 12.27 7.31
CA THR A 140 -9.75 11.37 8.09
C THR A 140 -8.92 10.64 9.13
N ASP A 141 -9.23 10.82 10.40
CA ASP A 141 -8.56 10.17 11.54
C ASP A 141 -9.54 9.29 12.30
N TRP A 142 -9.12 8.08 12.67
CA TRP A 142 -9.87 7.23 13.60
C TRP A 142 -8.96 6.29 14.39
N ASN A 143 -9.53 5.69 15.44
CA ASN A 143 -8.88 4.63 16.22
C ASN A 143 -9.52 3.28 15.89
N ALA A 144 -8.70 2.29 15.56
CA ALA A 144 -9.09 0.89 15.41
C ALA A 144 -8.54 0.08 16.59
N THR A 145 -9.32 -0.79 17.21
CA THR A 145 -8.80 -1.67 18.27
C THR A 145 -7.96 -2.79 17.65
N PHE A 146 -6.98 -3.33 18.38
CA PHE A 146 -6.15 -4.42 17.85
C PHE A 146 -6.94 -5.69 17.50
N ASP A 147 -8.11 -5.93 18.10
CA ASP A 147 -9.00 -7.04 17.76
C ASP A 147 -9.83 -6.81 16.49
N THR A 148 -9.95 -5.56 16.02
CA THR A 148 -10.77 -5.17 14.86
C THR A 148 -9.96 -4.91 13.60
N TYR A 149 -8.69 -5.32 13.53
CA TYR A 149 -7.84 -5.10 12.35
C TYR A 149 -8.43 -5.67 11.04
N LEU A 150 -9.19 -6.77 11.11
CA LEU A 150 -9.94 -7.29 9.96
C LEU A 150 -10.97 -6.27 9.44
N HIS A 151 -11.59 -5.49 10.32
CA HIS A 151 -12.54 -4.43 9.96
C HIS A 151 -11.87 -3.14 9.46
N VAL A 152 -10.55 -2.99 9.61
CA VAL A 152 -9.81 -1.84 9.07
C VAL A 152 -9.93 -1.84 7.55
N ALA A 153 -9.77 -3.00 6.91
CA ALA A 153 -9.91 -3.15 5.46
C ALA A 153 -11.32 -2.88 4.94
N ASP A 154 -12.33 -3.10 5.78
CA ASP A 154 -13.75 -2.82 5.50
C ASP A 154 -14.18 -1.42 5.92
N SER A 155 -13.28 -0.64 6.53
CA SER A 155 -13.60 0.73 6.93
C SER A 155 -14.01 1.54 5.70
N THR A 156 -15.01 2.40 5.87
CA THR A 156 -15.49 3.27 4.78
C THR A 156 -14.35 4.14 4.25
N ALA A 157 -13.41 4.54 5.11
CA ALA A 157 -12.25 5.35 4.74
C ALA A 157 -11.27 4.60 3.83
N LEU A 158 -10.83 3.38 4.18
CA LEU A 158 -9.94 2.57 3.32
C LEU A 158 -10.63 2.06 2.07
N THR A 159 -11.92 1.71 2.17
CA THR A 159 -12.70 1.35 0.99
C THR A 159 -12.80 2.53 0.01
N ARG A 160 -12.99 3.76 0.49
CA ARG A 160 -12.96 4.96 -0.35
C ARG A 160 -11.57 5.20 -0.95
N LEU A 161 -10.51 5.04 -0.16
CA LEU A 161 -9.12 5.18 -0.58
C LEU A 161 -8.80 4.28 -1.78
N LEU A 162 -9.32 3.05 -1.75
CA LEU A 162 -9.06 2.05 -2.77
C LEU A 162 -10.07 2.09 -3.94
N LYS A 163 -11.24 2.71 -3.75
CA LYS A 163 -12.27 2.89 -4.80
C LYS A 163 -12.04 4.10 -5.71
N THR A 164 -11.21 5.07 -5.35
CA THR A 164 -11.00 6.30 -6.11
C THR A 164 -10.18 6.10 -7.40
N THR A 165 -10.52 5.12 -8.23
CA THR A 165 -9.90 4.92 -9.56
C THR A 165 -10.67 5.61 -10.69
N THR A 166 -11.92 6.04 -10.51
CA THR A 166 -12.75 6.49 -11.66
C THR A 166 -13.03 8.00 -11.77
N ASN A 167 -12.91 8.80 -10.70
CA ASN A 167 -13.49 10.16 -10.69
C ASN A 167 -12.52 11.36 -10.63
N ARG A 168 -11.20 11.17 -10.45
CA ARG A 168 -10.28 12.32 -10.38
C ARG A 168 -9.85 12.87 -11.75
N ARG A 169 -9.84 12.06 -12.82
CA ARG A 169 -9.52 12.54 -14.18
C ARG A 169 -10.64 13.38 -14.82
N SER A 170 -11.91 13.23 -14.40
CA SER A 170 -13.01 14.04 -14.96
C SER A 170 -13.01 15.48 -14.47
N ARG A 171 -12.36 15.79 -13.33
CA ARG A 171 -12.33 17.14 -12.74
C ARG A 171 -11.20 18.06 -13.24
N LYS A 172 -10.19 17.53 -13.95
CA LYS A 172 -9.15 18.35 -14.60
C LYS A 172 -9.48 18.72 -16.06
N ALA A 173 -10.64 18.28 -16.57
CA ALA A 173 -11.08 18.47 -17.95
C ALA A 173 -12.39 19.29 -18.09
N SER A 174 -12.74 20.09 -17.07
CA SER A 174 -13.91 20.99 -17.10
C SER A 174 -13.52 22.40 -16.72
#